data_AF-A0A9E3DBX3-F1
#
_entry.id   AF-A0A9E3DBX3-F1
#
_cell.length_a   1.000
_cell.length_b   1.000
_cell.length_c   1.000
_cell.angle_alpha   90.00
_cell.angle_beta   90.00
_cell.angle_gamma   90.00
#
_symmetry.space_group_name_H-M   'P 1'
#
loop_
_entity.id
_entity.type
_entity.pdbx_description
1 polymer ?
#
loop_
_entity_poly.entity_id
_entity_poly.type
_entity_poly.pdbx_seq_one_letter_code
_entity_poly.pdbx_strand_id
1 'polypeptide(L)'
;MAAYVASIGAGGRSLYGDFLRTFGNVLFAVCLFVVWGLLTLVGVIVDQGKDPSAYFAAYAPPIARAILRLHFDNVYHSPWYVGIIGLI
;
A
#
# COMPACT_ATOMS: atom_id res chain seq x y z
N MET A 1 -23.74 27.79 -22.30
CA MET A 1 -24.10 26.57 -21.55
C MET A 1 -23.54 25.30 -22.21
N ALA A 2 -23.71 25.09 -23.53
CA ALA A 2 -23.16 23.92 -24.24
C ALA A 2 -21.62 23.78 -24.19
N ALA A 3 -20.86 24.88 -24.27
CA ALA A 3 -19.40 24.86 -24.20
C ALA A 3 -18.85 24.45 -22.81
N TYR A 4 -19.60 24.73 -21.73
CA TYR A 4 -19.22 24.36 -20.35
C TYR A 4 -19.42 22.85 -20.10
N VAL A 5 -20.47 22.26 -20.68
CA VAL A 5 -20.69 20.80 -20.61
C VAL A 5 -19.65 20.04 -21.45
N ALA A 6 -19.26 20.60 -22.60
CA ALA A 6 -18.20 20.02 -23.43
C ALA A 6 -16.82 20.07 -22.76
N SER A 7 -16.49 21.12 -22.01
CA SER A 7 -15.22 21.21 -21.28
C SER A 7 -15.15 20.23 -20.09
N ILE A 8 -16.27 20.00 -19.38
CA ILE A 8 -16.35 18.96 -18.34
C ILE A 8 -16.16 17.57 -18.95
N GLY A 9 -16.80 17.29 -20.09
CA GLY A 9 -16.65 16.02 -20.80
C GLY A 9 -15.27 15.81 -21.45
N ALA A 10 -14.54 16.88 -21.74
CA ALA A 10 -13.15 16.81 -22.21
C ALA A 10 -12.16 16.58 -21.05
N GLY A 11 -12.36 17.27 -19.91
CA GLY A 11 -11.53 17.08 -18.71
C GLY A 11 -11.69 15.70 -18.09
N GLY A 12 -12.90 15.13 -18.06
CA GLY A 12 -13.11 13.76 -17.57
C GLY A 12 -12.40 12.69 -18.42
N ARG A 13 -12.35 12.88 -19.75
CA ARG A 13 -11.61 11.99 -20.65
C ARG A 13 -10.09 12.12 -20.50
N SER A 14 -9.57 13.31 -20.23
CA SER A 14 -8.13 13.49 -19.99
C SER A 14 -7.69 12.84 -18.67
N LEU A 15 -8.46 13.04 -17.59
CA LEU A 15 -8.18 12.40 -16.29
C LEU A 15 -8.21 10.88 -16.37
N TYR A 16 -9.18 10.31 -17.10
CA TYR A 16 -9.25 8.87 -17.33
C TYR A 16 -8.05 8.36 -18.15
N GLY A 17 -7.64 9.10 -19.18
CA GLY A 17 -6.44 8.79 -19.97
C GLY A 17 -5.16 8.82 -19.14
N ASP A 18 -5.00 9.83 -18.28
CA ASP A 18 -3.84 9.97 -17.39
C ASP A 18 -3.81 8.88 -16.31
N PHE A 19 -4.98 8.51 -15.78
CA PHE A 19 -5.14 7.37 -14.87
C PHE A 19 -4.69 6.08 -15.54
N LEU A 20 -5.26 5.73 -16.70
CA LEU A 20 -4.87 4.52 -17.44
C LEU A 20 -3.40 4.51 -17.83
N ARG A 21 -2.81 5.68 -18.14
CA ARG A 21 -1.39 5.79 -18.45
C ARG A 21 -0.51 5.55 -17.23
N THR A 22 -0.95 5.97 -16.05
CA THR A 22 -0.23 5.74 -14.79
C THR A 22 -0.34 4.27 -14.37
N PHE A 23 -1.54 3.69 -14.41
CA PHE A 23 -1.78 2.29 -14.04
C PHE A 23 -1.28 1.30 -15.11
N GLY A 24 -1.18 1.71 -16.37
CA GLY A 24 -0.56 0.94 -17.45
C GLY A 24 0.97 1.05 -17.48
N ASN A 25 1.58 1.80 -16.56
CA ASN A 25 3.03 1.93 -16.49
C ASN A 25 3.65 0.72 -15.81
N VAL A 26 4.44 -0.06 -16.54
CA VAL A 26 5.15 -1.23 -16.01
C VAL A 26 6.04 -0.86 -14.81
N LEU A 27 6.67 0.32 -14.81
CA LEU A 27 7.49 0.75 -13.67
C LEU A 27 6.66 0.98 -12.40
N PHE A 28 5.40 1.41 -12.54
CA PHE A 28 4.50 1.54 -11.39
C PHE A 28 4.20 0.17 -10.78
N ALA A 29 3.83 -0.81 -11.60
CA ALA A 29 3.60 -2.18 -11.16
C ALA A 29 4.84 -2.81 -10.53
N VAL A 30 6.03 -2.62 -11.13
CA VAL A 30 7.30 -3.12 -10.57
C VAL A 30 7.61 -2.48 -9.22
N CYS A 31 7.42 -1.16 -9.06
CA CYS A 31 7.59 -0.49 -7.77
C CYS A 31 6.62 -1.03 -6.72
N LEU A 32 5.34 -1.22 -7.07
CA LEU A 32 4.37 -1.84 -6.16
C LEU A 32 4.80 -3.25 -5.78
N PHE A 33 5.28 -4.05 -6.73
CA PHE A 33 5.75 -5.41 -6.49
C PHE A 33 6.94 -5.46 -5.52
N VAL A 34 7.89 -4.53 -5.65
CA VAL A 34 9.02 -4.41 -4.70
C VAL A 34 8.54 -4.03 -3.31
N VAL A 35 7.68 -3.01 -3.20
CA VAL A 35 7.10 -2.59 -1.91
C VAL A 35 6.32 -3.73 -1.27
N TRP A 36 5.49 -4.42 -2.07
CA TRP A 36 4.76 -5.61 -1.65
C TRP A 36 5.71 -6.68 -1.10
N GLY A 37 6.75 -7.05 -1.85
CA GLY A 37 7.71 -8.07 -1.41
C GLY A 37 8.45 -7.72 -0.12
N LEU A 38 8.80 -6.44 0.08
CA LEU A 38 9.39 -5.97 1.34
C LEU A 38 8.40 -6.10 2.51
N LEU A 39 7.13 -5.76 2.29
CA LEU A 39 6.09 -5.88 3.31
C LEU A 39 5.80 -7.35 3.65
N THR A 40 5.78 -8.23 2.65
CA THR A 40 5.65 -9.68 2.87
C THR A 40 6.83 -10.22 3.66
N LEU A 41 8.06 -9.78 3.36
CA LEU A 41 9.24 -10.15 4.13
C LEU A 41 9.13 -9.72 5.59
N VAL A 42 8.70 -8.48 5.85
CA VAL A 42 8.43 -7.98 7.21
C VAL A 42 7.37 -8.84 7.89
N GLY A 43 6.26 -9.16 7.20
CA GLY A 43 5.19 -10.01 7.74
C GLY A 43 5.58 -11.46 7.98
N VAL A 44 6.68 -11.95 7.41
CA VAL A 44 7.28 -13.26 7.69
C VAL A 44 8.23 -13.20 8.88
N ILE A 45 9.01 -12.12 9.01
CA ILE A 45 9.97 -11.94 10.11
C ILE A 45 9.27 -11.58 11.42
N VAL A 46 8.20 -10.78 11.34
CA VAL A 46 7.43 -10.32 12.48
C VAL A 46 6.25 -11.26 12.70
N ASP A 47 6.19 -11.89 13.87
CA ASP A 47 5.04 -12.68 14.27
C ASP A 47 3.77 -11.82 14.21
N GLN A 48 2.72 -12.34 13.57
CA GLN A 48 1.48 -11.59 13.39
C GLN A 48 0.50 -11.85 14.55
N GLY A 49 -0.23 -10.82 14.96
CA GLY A 49 -1.35 -10.93 15.91
C GLY A 49 -0.98 -11.39 17.32
N LYS A 50 0.29 -11.27 17.74
CA LYS A 50 0.72 -11.55 19.11
C LYS A 50 0.41 -10.39 20.06
N ASP A 51 0.42 -10.69 21.35
CA ASP A 51 0.32 -9.67 22.41
C ASP A 51 1.52 -8.69 22.36
N PRO A 52 1.32 -7.39 22.65
CA PRO A 52 2.40 -6.40 22.69
C PRO A 52 3.63 -6.82 23.49
N SER A 53 3.44 -7.55 24.61
CA SER A 53 4.55 -8.03 25.45
C SER A 53 5.49 -8.99 24.72
N ALA A 54 4.98 -9.78 23.77
CA ALA A 54 5.78 -10.72 22.98
C ALA A 54 6.82 -9.98 22.12
N TYR A 55 6.48 -8.81 21.56
CA TYR A 55 7.41 -8.04 20.74
C TYR A 55 8.52 -7.38 21.57
N PHE A 56 8.22 -6.94 22.80
CA PHE A 56 9.25 -6.40 23.69
C PHE A 56 10.17 -7.48 24.26
N ALA A 57 9.73 -8.75 24.28
CA ALA A 57 10.57 -9.89 24.62
C ALA A 57 11.46 -10.35 23.44
N ALA A 58 10.94 -10.27 22.20
CA ALA A 58 11.63 -10.75 21.01
C ALA A 58 12.53 -9.70 20.34
N TYR A 59 12.21 -8.41 20.45
CA TYR A 59 12.92 -7.33 19.76
C TYR A 59 13.44 -6.27 20.73
N ALA A 60 14.47 -5.55 20.30
CA ALA A 60 14.93 -4.37 21.02
C ALA A 60 13.77 -3.35 21.20
N PRO A 61 13.70 -2.64 22.34
CA PRO A 61 12.60 -1.70 22.62
C PRO A 61 12.25 -0.69 21.51
N PRO A 62 13.20 -0.07 20.77
CA PRO A 62 12.84 0.82 19.66
C PRO A 62 12.16 0.09 18.50
N ILE A 63 12.57 -1.15 18.21
CA ILE A 63 12.01 -1.97 17.12
C ILE A 63 10.61 -2.45 17.50
N ALA A 64 10.44 -2.97 18.72
CA ALA A 64 9.12 -3.38 19.23
C ALA A 64 8.10 -2.24 19.18
N ARG A 65 8.52 -1.02 19.55
CA ARG A 65 7.67 0.19 19.40
C ARG A 65 7.34 0.51 17.95
N ALA A 66 8.28 0.36 17.03
CA ALA A 66 8.04 0.62 15.61
C ALA A 66 7.05 -0.40 15.03
N ILE A 67 7.20 -1.69 15.36
CA ILE A 67 6.29 -2.76 14.94
C ILE A 67 4.85 -2.43 15.35
N LEU A 68 4.65 -2.13 16.63
CA LEU A 68 3.31 -1.84 17.18
C LEU A 68 2.73 -0.50 16.69
N ARG A 69 3.55 0.53 16.50
CA ARG A 69 3.07 1.85 16.02
C ARG A 69 2.72 1.85 14.55
N LEU A 70 3.44 1.08 13.74
CA LEU A 70 3.23 0.99 12.30
C LEU A 70 2.29 -0.16 11.92
N HIS A 71 1.74 -0.88 12.90
CA HIS A 71 0.87 -2.04 12.71
C HIS A 71 1.51 -3.14 11.84
N PHE A 72 2.84 -3.34 11.97
CA PHE A 72 3.54 -4.42 11.28
C PHE A 72 3.26 -5.81 11.88
N ASP A 73 2.55 -5.86 13.01
CA ASP A 73 1.97 -7.07 13.59
C ASP A 73 0.68 -7.53 12.89
N ASN A 74 0.13 -6.73 11.97
CA ASN A 74 -1.10 -7.03 11.24
C ASN A 74 -1.02 -6.65 9.75
N VAL A 75 0.12 -6.95 9.12
CA VAL A 75 0.42 -6.59 7.73
C VAL A 75 -0.64 -7.17 6.79
N TYR A 76 -0.95 -8.46 6.92
CA TYR A 76 -1.78 -9.20 5.95
C TYR A 76 -3.26 -8.81 5.92
N HIS A 77 -3.79 -8.20 6.98
CA HIS A 77 -5.19 -7.74 7.03
C HIS A 77 -5.32 -6.24 6.87
N SER A 78 -4.20 -5.54 6.67
CA SER A 78 -4.22 -4.10 6.57
C SER A 78 -4.82 -3.64 5.22
N PRO A 79 -5.67 -2.60 5.19
CA PRO A 79 -6.24 -2.09 3.94
C PRO A 79 -5.18 -1.63 2.93
N TRP A 80 -4.03 -1.16 3.40
CA TRP A 80 -2.93 -0.75 2.53
C TRP A 80 -2.24 -1.94 1.86
N TYR A 81 -2.07 -3.08 2.54
CA TYR A 81 -1.48 -4.27 1.94
C TYR A 81 -2.42 -4.89 0.90
N VAL A 82 -3.72 -4.99 1.23
CA VAL A 82 -4.75 -5.44 0.28
C VAL A 82 -4.84 -4.51 -0.92
N GLY A 83 -4.74 -3.20 -0.68
CA GLY A 83 -4.69 -2.19 -1.74
C GLY A 83 -3.51 -2.40 -2.69
N ILE A 84 -2.31 -2.65 -2.17
CA ILE A 84 -1.13 -2.92 -3.01
C ILE A 84 -1.34 -4.17 -3.88
N ILE A 85 -1.87 -5.26 -3.31
CA ILE A 85 -2.15 -6.49 -4.08
C ILE A 85 -3.18 -6.23 -5.17
N GLY A 86 -4.24 -5.47 -4.89
CA GLY A 86 -5.27 -5.16 -5.88
C GLY A 86 -4.81 -4.21 -7.00
N LEU A 87 -3.69 -3.51 -6.81
CA LEU A 87 -3.14 -2.54 -7.76
C LEU A 87 -1.94 -3.07 -8.57
N ILE A 88 -1.39 -4.22 -8.20
CA ILE A 88 -0.40 -4.98 -8.98
C ILE A 88 -1.12 -5.78 -10.07
#